data_AF-A0A379ZXJ0-F1
#
_entry.id   AF-A0A379ZXJ0-F1
#
_cell.length_a   1.000
_cell.length_b   1.000
_cell.length_c   1.000
_cell.angle_alpha   90.00
_cell.angle_beta   90.00
_cell.angle_gamma   90.00
#
_symmetry.space_group_name_H-M   'P 1'
#
loop_
_entity.id
_entity.type
_entity.pdbx_description
1 polymer ?
#
loop_
_entity_poly.entity_id
_entity_poly.type
_entity_poly.pdbx_seq_one_letter_code
_entity_poly.pdbx_strand_id
1 'polypeptide(L)'
;MSLAQCPGFLFAHREECTVEIKKIINPRYTESGAVDCDVFFDDRDQAVPYTATADDVAPTGQRIWQELQSGKWGEIAPFTVTPEMLEAAREARRQEIEAWRTEQEAKPFTFEWNGRIWNAGPDSLGRLSPVVMLAKSVAAQTNMTWSDADNQQVQLTTQELEELATAMIQAIVERNDEIYRCQREMKEQLSLLPTLDEVRAFRPGGFAPIFPDICYHLTHYKPAAADIPVASDNPAHYADAIRYNARTPLQGSLLPLTRLVWA
;
A
#
# COMPACT_ATOMS: atom_id res chain seq x y z
N MET A 1 -52.75 -49.69 48.63
CA MET A 1 -51.88 -49.02 47.66
C MET A 1 -52.76 -48.20 46.72
N SER A 2 -52.73 -46.86 46.82
CA SER A 2 -52.76 -45.91 45.69
C SER A 2 -53.15 -44.49 46.16
N LEU A 3 -52.57 -43.51 45.45
CA LEU A 3 -52.85 -42.07 45.34
C LEU A 3 -52.35 -41.13 46.45
N ALA A 4 -51.35 -40.31 46.09
CA ALA A 4 -51.43 -38.84 46.20
C ALA A 4 -50.34 -38.14 45.35
N GLN A 5 -50.75 -37.04 44.72
CA GLN A 5 -50.03 -36.11 43.84
C GLN A 5 -48.88 -35.31 44.50
N CYS A 6 -47.99 -34.81 43.62
CA CYS A 6 -46.86 -33.86 43.73
C CYS A 6 -47.19 -32.50 44.41
N PRO A 7 -46.28 -31.47 44.56
CA PRO A 7 -44.92 -31.29 44.01
C PRO A 7 -43.90 -30.58 44.96
N GLY A 8 -42.64 -30.44 44.52
CA GLY A 8 -41.61 -29.68 45.25
C GLY A 8 -40.42 -29.31 44.36
N PHE A 9 -40.67 -28.43 43.39
CA PHE A 9 -39.66 -27.78 42.56
C PHE A 9 -38.85 -26.81 43.44
N LEU A 10 -37.60 -27.13 43.77
CA LEU A 10 -36.63 -26.13 44.22
C LEU A 10 -35.75 -25.77 43.02
N PHE A 11 -36.14 -24.73 42.30
CA PHE A 11 -35.17 -23.93 41.57
C PHE A 11 -34.24 -23.31 42.61
N ALA A 12 -33.01 -23.82 42.70
CA ALA A 12 -31.94 -23.08 43.35
C ALA A 12 -31.73 -21.80 42.55
N HIS A 13 -32.14 -20.67 43.12
CA HIS A 13 -31.63 -19.36 42.71
C HIS A 13 -30.11 -19.45 42.77
N ARG A 14 -29.48 -19.53 41.59
CA ARG A 14 -28.07 -19.23 41.45
C ARG A 14 -28.01 -17.72 41.66
N GLU A 15 -27.75 -17.29 42.90
CA GLU A 15 -27.30 -15.93 43.16
C GLU A 15 -26.11 -15.71 42.21
N GLU A 16 -26.32 -14.90 41.18
CA GLU A 16 -25.20 -14.32 40.46
C GLU A 16 -24.45 -13.50 41.51
N CYS A 17 -23.30 -14.01 41.98
CA CYS A 17 -22.36 -13.22 42.75
C CYS A 17 -21.98 -12.02 41.87
N THR A 18 -22.68 -10.91 42.04
CA THR A 18 -22.37 -9.65 41.38
C THR A 18 -21.17 -9.06 42.09
N VAL A 19 -19.98 -9.46 41.63
CA VAL A 19 -18.71 -8.87 42.06
C VAL A 19 -18.78 -7.36 41.85
N GLU A 20 -18.57 -6.58 42.91
CA GLU A 20 -18.66 -5.12 42.88
C GLU A 20 -17.32 -4.46 42.53
N ILE A 21 -17.39 -3.31 41.85
CA ILE A 21 -16.21 -2.50 41.51
C ILE A 21 -15.87 -1.62 42.72
N LYS A 22 -14.74 -1.91 43.39
CA LYS A 22 -14.22 -1.08 44.50
C LYS A 22 -13.52 0.18 44.00
N LYS A 23 -12.71 0.06 42.95
CA LYS A 23 -11.88 1.16 42.43
C LYS A 23 -11.41 0.85 41.01
N ILE A 24 -11.30 1.88 40.17
CA ILE A 24 -10.60 1.80 38.89
C ILE A 24 -9.43 2.79 38.93
N ILE A 25 -8.26 2.38 38.45
CA ILE A 25 -7.06 3.24 38.38
C ILE A 25 -6.40 3.16 37.00
N ASN A 26 -5.53 4.14 36.74
CA ASN A 26 -4.73 4.27 35.52
C ASN A 26 -5.54 4.21 34.19
N PRO A 27 -6.75 4.81 34.11
CA PRO A 27 -7.52 4.73 32.87
C PRO A 27 -6.83 5.52 31.77
N ARG A 28 -6.63 4.89 30.61
CA ARG A 28 -6.06 5.50 29.41
C ARG A 28 -6.83 5.07 28.18
N TYR A 29 -7.08 6.01 27.27
CA TYR A 29 -7.63 5.67 25.98
C TYR A 29 -6.60 4.88 25.15
N THR A 30 -7.09 3.87 24.46
CA THR A 30 -6.38 3.21 23.36
C THR A 30 -6.67 3.94 22.05
N GLU A 31 -5.94 3.60 21.00
CA GLU A 31 -6.18 4.15 19.66
C GLU A 31 -7.61 3.87 19.15
N SER A 32 -8.23 2.74 19.55
CA SER A 32 -9.58 2.37 19.12
C SER A 32 -10.71 3.09 19.87
N GLY A 33 -10.36 3.94 20.86
CA GLY A 33 -11.34 4.58 21.75
C GLY A 33 -11.80 3.69 22.91
N ALA A 34 -11.25 2.47 23.03
CA ALA A 34 -11.38 1.68 24.25
C ALA A 34 -10.56 2.29 25.40
N VAL A 35 -10.76 1.82 26.62
CA VAL A 35 -10.06 2.33 27.81
C VAL A 35 -9.35 1.19 28.53
N ASP A 36 -8.02 1.20 28.51
CA ASP A 36 -7.21 0.31 29.35
C ASP A 36 -7.16 0.87 30.76
N CYS A 37 -7.41 0.02 31.76
CA CYS A 37 -7.42 0.40 33.17
C CYS A 37 -7.13 -0.81 34.08
N ASP A 38 -6.83 -0.56 35.35
CA ASP A 38 -6.73 -1.61 36.36
C ASP A 38 -7.94 -1.54 37.32
N VAL A 39 -8.68 -2.65 37.43
CA VAL A 39 -9.93 -2.72 38.20
C VAL A 39 -9.73 -3.51 39.48
N PHE A 40 -10.05 -2.90 40.62
CA PHE A 40 -10.15 -3.57 41.91
C PHE A 40 -11.60 -3.99 42.14
N PHE A 41 -11.79 -5.29 42.30
CA PHE A 41 -13.08 -5.88 42.63
C PHE A 41 -13.21 -6.11 44.13
N ASP A 42 -14.43 -6.35 44.62
CA ASP A 42 -14.67 -6.57 46.03
C ASP A 42 -14.20 -7.94 46.54
N ASP A 43 -14.26 -8.94 45.68
CA ASP A 43 -13.89 -10.34 45.90
C ASP A 43 -12.39 -10.63 45.94
N ARG A 44 -11.54 -9.66 45.58
CA ARG A 44 -10.08 -9.83 45.49
C ARG A 44 -9.31 -8.56 45.84
N ASP A 45 -8.09 -8.73 46.34
CA ASP A 45 -7.25 -7.60 46.75
C ASP A 45 -6.29 -7.11 45.66
N GLN A 46 -6.22 -7.80 44.52
CA GLN A 46 -5.35 -7.45 43.40
C GLN A 46 -6.12 -6.75 42.28
N ALA A 47 -5.50 -5.74 41.68
CA ALA A 47 -6.03 -5.10 40.49
C ALA A 47 -5.96 -6.07 39.30
N VAL A 48 -7.00 -6.06 38.47
CA VAL A 48 -7.07 -6.86 37.24
C VAL A 48 -6.98 -5.89 36.06
N PRO A 49 -6.00 -6.07 35.15
CA PRO A 49 -5.96 -5.32 33.90
C PRO A 49 -7.23 -5.58 33.09
N TYR A 50 -7.88 -4.51 32.63
CA TYR A 50 -9.13 -4.57 31.89
C TYR A 50 -9.13 -3.55 30.76
N THR A 51 -9.62 -3.96 29.59
CA THR A 51 -9.88 -3.07 28.45
C THR A 51 -11.38 -2.87 28.32
N ALA A 52 -11.88 -1.72 28.77
CA ALA A 52 -13.29 -1.38 28.72
C ALA A 52 -13.68 -0.84 27.33
N THR A 53 -14.83 -1.29 26.82
CA THR A 53 -15.35 -0.86 25.51
C THR A 53 -16.82 -0.47 25.65
N ALA A 54 -17.30 0.39 24.75
CA ALA A 54 -18.71 0.80 24.70
C ALA A 54 -19.65 -0.36 24.34
N ASP A 55 -19.14 -1.33 23.58
CA ASP A 55 -19.90 -2.46 23.03
C ASP A 55 -19.79 -3.73 23.88
N ASP A 56 -19.31 -3.61 25.13
CA ASP A 56 -19.18 -4.74 26.04
C ASP A 56 -20.56 -5.37 26.32
N VAL A 57 -20.63 -6.70 26.23
CA VAL A 57 -21.87 -7.46 26.44
C VAL A 57 -21.97 -8.00 27.87
N ALA A 58 -20.88 -8.04 28.61
CA ALA A 58 -20.89 -8.49 30.00
C ALA A 58 -21.41 -7.37 30.91
N PRO A 59 -22.34 -7.66 31.85
CA PRO A 59 -22.88 -6.64 32.77
C PRO A 59 -21.80 -5.89 33.56
N THR A 60 -20.75 -6.60 34.01
CA THR A 60 -19.60 -6.00 34.70
C THR A 60 -18.84 -5.05 33.78
N GLY A 61 -18.62 -5.43 32.53
CA GLY A 61 -17.92 -4.61 31.54
C GLY A 61 -18.68 -3.34 31.17
N GLN A 62 -19.99 -3.45 30.97
CA GLN A 62 -20.87 -2.29 30.78
C GLN A 62 -20.83 -1.33 31.97
N ARG A 63 -20.84 -1.85 33.19
CA ARG A 63 -20.74 -1.04 34.41
C ARG A 63 -19.37 -0.34 34.51
N ILE A 64 -18.28 -1.05 34.23
CA ILE A 64 -16.92 -0.46 34.19
C ILE A 64 -16.88 0.70 33.19
N TRP A 65 -17.39 0.50 31.97
CA TRP A 65 -17.46 1.54 30.94
C TRP A 65 -18.27 2.75 31.41
N GLN A 66 -19.49 2.54 31.93
CA GLN A 66 -20.33 3.63 32.43
C GLN A 66 -19.66 4.41 33.57
N GLU A 67 -19.04 3.73 34.53
CA GLU A 67 -18.35 4.39 35.64
C GLU A 67 -17.13 5.19 35.18
N LEU A 68 -16.36 4.69 34.20
CA LEU A 68 -15.27 5.43 33.56
C LEU A 68 -15.77 6.69 32.86
N GLN A 69 -16.80 6.56 32.01
CA GLN A 69 -17.36 7.69 31.25
C GLN A 69 -18.03 8.74 32.15
N SER A 70 -18.49 8.35 33.35
CA SER A 70 -19.05 9.29 34.33
C SER A 70 -18.01 10.22 34.99
N GLY A 71 -16.71 9.92 34.85
CA GLY A 71 -15.63 10.65 35.52
C GLY A 71 -15.48 10.32 37.01
N LYS A 72 -16.24 9.34 37.54
CA LYS A 72 -16.19 8.91 38.95
C LYS A 72 -14.79 8.57 39.45
N TRP A 73 -13.93 8.06 38.56
CA TRP A 73 -12.59 7.59 38.89
C TRP A 73 -11.47 8.53 38.42
N GLY A 74 -11.82 9.78 38.08
CA GLY A 74 -10.91 10.77 37.51
C GLY A 74 -11.00 10.85 35.99
N GLU A 75 -10.20 11.75 35.41
CA GLU A 75 -10.12 11.91 33.96
C GLU A 75 -9.38 10.73 33.32
N ILE A 76 -9.88 10.26 32.19
CA ILE A 76 -9.24 9.21 31.39
C ILE A 76 -8.11 9.85 30.62
N ALA A 77 -6.88 9.35 30.81
CA ALA A 77 -5.72 9.87 30.10
C ALA A 77 -5.89 9.67 28.58
N PRO A 78 -5.54 10.65 27.74
CA PRO A 78 -5.63 10.48 26.30
C PRO A 78 -4.63 9.42 25.80
N PHE A 79 -4.96 8.83 24.65
CA PHE A 79 -4.03 7.96 23.94
C PHE A 79 -2.76 8.75 23.59
N THR A 80 -1.60 8.15 23.85
CA THR A 80 -0.30 8.73 23.53
C THR A 80 0.46 7.75 22.66
N VAL A 81 0.87 8.20 21.47
CA VAL A 81 1.73 7.43 20.57
C VAL A 81 3.10 7.26 21.23
N THR A 82 3.54 6.01 21.38
CA THR A 82 4.90 5.74 21.88
C THR A 82 5.93 5.77 20.75
N PRO A 83 7.21 6.04 21.04
CA PRO A 83 8.28 5.94 20.05
C PRO A 83 8.34 4.57 19.36
N GLU A 84 8.07 3.50 20.10
CA GLU A 84 8.05 2.12 19.58
C GLU A 84 6.92 1.92 18.56
N MET A 85 5.73 2.47 18.82
CA MET A 85 4.61 2.43 17.86
C MET A 85 4.95 3.19 16.56
N LEU A 86 5.58 4.36 16.70
CA LEU A 86 5.99 5.17 15.56
C LEU A 86 7.05 4.46 14.71
N GLU A 87 8.07 3.88 15.36
CA GLU A 87 9.12 3.15 14.65
C GLU A 87 8.62 1.84 14.03
N ALA A 88 7.69 1.13 14.69
CA ALA A 88 7.05 -0.03 14.10
C ALA A 88 6.26 0.34 12.84
N ALA A 89 5.56 1.48 12.84
CA ALA A 89 4.86 1.98 11.66
C ALA A 89 5.83 2.38 10.53
N ARG A 90 6.97 3.01 10.85
CA ARG A 90 8.02 3.31 9.86
C ARG A 90 8.62 2.04 9.29
N GLU A 91 8.87 1.03 10.12
CA GLU A 91 9.43 -0.23 9.65
C GLU A 91 8.48 -0.94 8.68
N ALA A 92 7.18 -0.96 8.99
CA ALA A 92 6.18 -1.48 8.06
C ALA A 92 6.22 -0.75 6.70
N ARG A 93 6.34 0.58 6.70
CA ARG A 93 6.47 1.36 5.45
C ARG A 93 7.79 1.14 4.73
N ARG A 94 8.89 0.92 5.44
CA ARG A 94 10.18 0.53 4.83
C ARG A 94 10.06 -0.81 4.09
N GLN A 95 9.38 -1.78 4.67
CA GLN A 95 9.13 -3.06 4.01
C GLN A 95 8.30 -2.91 2.73
N GLU A 96 7.29 -2.04 2.74
CA GLU A 96 6.53 -1.73 1.52
C GLU A 96 7.37 -1.02 0.45
N ILE A 97 8.33 -0.16 0.84
CA ILE A 97 9.31 0.43 -0.09
C ILE A 97 10.21 -0.64 -0.72
N GLU A 98 10.64 -1.64 0.04
CA GLU A 98 11.41 -2.78 -0.51
C GLU A 98 10.58 -3.64 -1.46
N ALA A 99 9.31 -3.88 -1.11
CA ALA A 99 8.39 -4.59 -1.98
C ALA A 99 8.15 -3.83 -3.29
N TRP A 100 7.94 -2.51 -3.22
CA TRP A 100 7.85 -1.64 -4.39
C TRP A 100 9.10 -1.75 -5.27
N ARG A 101 10.30 -1.69 -4.68
CA ARG A 101 11.55 -1.81 -5.44
C ARG A 101 11.62 -3.13 -6.19
N THR A 102 11.33 -4.23 -5.50
CA THR A 102 11.33 -5.58 -6.09
C THR A 102 10.35 -5.66 -7.26
N GLU A 103 9.16 -5.06 -7.11
CA GLU A 103 8.17 -4.99 -8.20
C GLU A 103 8.68 -4.16 -9.39
N GLN A 104 9.33 -3.01 -9.15
CA GLN A 104 9.85 -2.15 -10.22
C GLN A 104 11.02 -2.78 -10.98
N GLU A 105 11.93 -3.45 -10.27
CA GLU A 105 13.07 -4.17 -10.87
C GLU A 105 12.59 -5.38 -11.69
N ALA A 106 11.45 -5.98 -11.36
CA ALA A 106 10.84 -7.07 -12.11
C ALA A 106 10.02 -6.62 -13.33
N LYS A 107 9.65 -5.34 -13.44
CA LYS A 107 8.82 -4.84 -14.55
C LYS A 107 9.60 -4.88 -15.86
N PRO A 108 9.02 -5.46 -16.93
CA PRO A 108 9.61 -5.37 -18.25
C PRO A 108 9.62 -3.91 -18.70
N PHE A 109 10.63 -3.56 -19.50
CA PHE A 109 10.72 -2.24 -20.10
C PHE A 109 11.38 -2.31 -21.45
N THR A 110 11.26 -1.22 -22.21
CA THR A 110 11.85 -1.07 -23.52
C THR A 110 12.79 0.13 -23.55
N PHE A 111 13.74 0.12 -24.47
CA PHE A 111 14.62 1.26 -24.73
C PHE A 111 14.78 1.49 -26.23
N GLU A 112 15.10 2.72 -26.62
CA GLU A 112 15.36 3.07 -28.00
C GLU A 112 16.85 2.90 -28.32
N TRP A 113 17.16 2.20 -29.41
CA TRP A 113 18.50 2.12 -29.96
C TRP A 113 18.43 2.02 -31.48
N ASN A 114 19.23 2.84 -32.16
CA ASN A 114 19.32 2.92 -33.62
C ASN A 114 17.95 3.10 -34.32
N GLY A 115 17.11 3.98 -33.77
CA GLY A 115 15.77 4.29 -34.31
C GLY A 115 14.73 3.17 -34.14
N ARG A 116 15.03 2.15 -33.33
CA ARG A 116 14.13 1.04 -33.00
C ARG A 116 13.95 0.89 -31.50
N ILE A 117 12.82 0.32 -31.11
CA ILE A 117 12.49 0.04 -29.70
C ILE A 117 12.79 -1.43 -29.43
N TRP A 118 13.58 -1.71 -28.41
CA TRP A 118 14.00 -3.07 -28.05
C TRP A 118 13.51 -3.44 -26.65
N ASN A 119 13.19 -4.72 -26.45
CA ASN A 119 12.95 -5.26 -25.12
C ASN A 119 14.25 -5.20 -24.31
N ALA A 120 14.18 -4.68 -23.09
CA ALA A 120 15.29 -4.64 -22.14
C ALA A 120 14.95 -5.34 -20.82
N GLY A 121 15.98 -5.50 -20.00
CA GLY A 121 15.91 -6.19 -18.72
C GLY A 121 16.87 -7.38 -18.65
N PRO A 122 17.07 -7.95 -17.45
CA PRO A 122 17.96 -9.08 -17.24
C PRO A 122 17.64 -10.27 -18.15
N ASP A 123 16.36 -10.55 -18.40
CA ASP A 123 15.92 -11.65 -19.25
C ASP A 123 16.28 -11.44 -20.72
N SER A 124 16.04 -10.24 -21.25
CA SER A 124 16.42 -9.87 -22.63
C SER A 124 17.93 -9.98 -22.82
N LEU A 125 18.71 -9.47 -21.86
CA LEU A 125 20.17 -9.55 -21.91
C LEU A 125 20.67 -10.99 -21.82
N GLY A 126 20.05 -11.82 -20.99
CA GLY A 126 20.35 -13.24 -20.85
C GLY A 126 20.13 -14.02 -22.15
N ARG A 127 19.15 -13.63 -22.97
CA ARG A 127 18.89 -14.22 -24.29
C ARG A 127 19.80 -13.67 -25.38
N LEU A 128 20.13 -12.37 -25.33
CA LEU A 128 21.01 -11.72 -26.31
C LEU A 128 22.47 -12.16 -26.17
N SER A 129 22.94 -12.39 -24.94
CA SER A 129 24.36 -12.69 -24.66
C SER A 129 24.89 -13.94 -25.39
N PRO A 130 24.19 -15.09 -25.42
CA PRO A 130 24.61 -16.25 -26.22
C PRO A 130 24.65 -15.97 -27.73
N VAL A 131 23.74 -15.12 -28.24
CA VAL A 131 23.70 -14.75 -29.67
C VAL A 131 24.90 -13.91 -30.03
N VAL A 132 25.26 -12.93 -29.20
CA VAL A 132 26.50 -12.13 -29.36
C VAL A 132 27.72 -13.05 -29.33
N MET A 133 27.78 -14.00 -28.39
CA MET A 133 28.89 -14.96 -28.30
C MET A 133 29.00 -15.86 -29.54
N LEU A 134 27.87 -16.35 -30.06
CA LEU A 134 27.82 -17.13 -31.29
C LEU A 134 28.30 -16.29 -32.49
N ALA A 135 27.80 -15.06 -32.63
CA ALA A 135 28.15 -14.14 -33.72
C ALA A 135 29.65 -13.81 -33.77
N LYS A 136 30.34 -13.83 -32.63
CA LYS A 136 31.81 -13.69 -32.54
C LYS A 136 32.57 -14.95 -32.99
N SER A 137 31.97 -16.13 -32.82
CA SER A 137 32.61 -17.42 -33.12
C SER A 137 32.47 -17.86 -34.57
N VAL A 138 31.40 -17.42 -35.25
CA VAL A 138 31.17 -17.71 -36.67
C VAL A 138 31.97 -16.72 -37.50
N ALA A 139 32.61 -17.17 -38.59
CA ALA A 139 33.33 -16.29 -39.50
C ALA A 139 32.45 -15.09 -39.88
N ALA A 140 33.00 -13.88 -39.73
CA ALA A 140 32.38 -12.56 -39.54
C ALA A 140 31.36 -12.03 -40.58
N GLN A 141 30.66 -12.89 -41.33
CA GLN A 141 29.80 -12.55 -42.46
C GLN A 141 28.38 -13.10 -42.34
N THR A 142 27.96 -13.56 -41.16
CA THR A 142 26.57 -13.96 -40.93
C THR A 142 25.82 -12.87 -40.19
N ASN A 143 24.85 -12.26 -40.88
CA ASN A 143 23.84 -11.45 -40.21
C ASN A 143 23.02 -12.38 -39.32
N MET A 144 22.85 -11.98 -38.08
CA MET A 144 22.02 -12.69 -37.11
C MET A 144 20.69 -11.97 -37.01
N THR A 145 19.63 -12.76 -36.87
CA THR A 145 18.29 -12.21 -36.73
C THR A 145 17.95 -12.04 -35.25
N TRP A 146 17.58 -10.82 -34.85
CA TRP A 146 17.06 -10.52 -33.52
C TRP A 146 15.75 -9.74 -33.64
N SER A 147 14.82 -9.94 -32.70
CA SER A 147 13.52 -9.27 -32.73
C SER A 147 13.53 -7.99 -31.90
N ASP A 148 12.96 -6.93 -32.47
CA ASP A 148 12.66 -5.70 -31.72
C ASP A 148 11.42 -5.87 -30.83
N ALA A 149 11.03 -4.82 -30.09
CA ALA A 149 9.91 -4.87 -29.15
C ALA A 149 8.55 -5.15 -29.82
N ASP A 150 8.40 -4.80 -31.10
CA ASP A 150 7.21 -5.07 -31.91
C ASP A 150 7.26 -6.45 -32.57
N ASN A 151 8.21 -7.31 -32.17
CA ASN A 151 8.49 -8.63 -32.73
C ASN A 151 8.91 -8.60 -34.22
N GLN A 152 9.40 -7.46 -34.73
CA GLN A 152 9.94 -7.41 -36.09
C GLN A 152 11.35 -8.00 -36.11
N GLN A 153 11.59 -8.89 -37.07
CA GLN A 153 12.89 -9.50 -37.26
C GLN A 153 13.85 -8.50 -37.92
N VAL A 154 14.94 -8.19 -37.22
CA VAL A 154 16.01 -7.30 -37.68
C VAL A 154 17.27 -8.10 -37.91
N GLN A 155 17.87 -7.94 -39.09
CA GLN A 155 19.18 -8.49 -39.39
C GLN A 155 20.24 -7.55 -38.82
N LEU A 156 21.06 -8.06 -37.90
CA LEU A 156 22.14 -7.33 -37.25
C LEU A 156 23.48 -7.99 -37.57
N THR A 157 24.48 -7.16 -37.84
CA THR A 157 25.88 -7.60 -37.90
C THR A 157 26.38 -7.99 -36.51
N THR A 158 27.51 -8.71 -36.44
CA THR A 158 28.16 -9.01 -35.16
C THR A 158 28.44 -7.73 -34.36
N GLN A 159 28.89 -6.66 -35.02
CA GLN A 159 29.14 -5.38 -34.37
C GLN A 159 27.85 -4.74 -33.82
N GLU A 160 26.77 -4.69 -34.61
CA GLU A 160 25.49 -4.14 -34.15
C GLU A 160 24.88 -4.94 -33.00
N LEU A 161 25.07 -6.26 -32.95
CA LEU A 161 24.68 -7.08 -31.81
C LEU A 161 25.44 -6.73 -30.53
N GLU A 162 26.74 -6.46 -30.64
CA GLU A 162 27.56 -5.99 -29.51
C GLU A 162 27.12 -4.62 -29.02
N GLU A 163 26.91 -3.69 -29.95
CA GLU A 163 26.44 -2.34 -29.64
C GLU A 163 25.03 -2.36 -29.01
N LEU A 164 24.12 -3.20 -29.51
CA LEU A 164 22.80 -3.42 -28.92
C LEU A 164 22.91 -3.97 -27.49
N ALA A 165 23.80 -4.94 -27.26
CA ALA A 165 24.01 -5.50 -25.92
C ALA A 165 24.58 -4.45 -24.94
N THR A 166 25.54 -3.64 -25.39
CA THR A 166 26.09 -2.53 -24.60
C THR A 166 25.02 -1.49 -24.29
N ALA A 167 24.20 -1.09 -25.27
CA ALA A 167 23.12 -0.14 -25.07
C ALA A 167 22.05 -0.68 -24.12
N MET A 168 21.72 -1.97 -24.19
CA MET A 168 20.81 -2.62 -23.25
C MET A 168 21.36 -2.65 -21.82
N ILE A 169 22.65 -2.97 -21.64
CA ILE A 169 23.30 -2.93 -20.32
C ILE A 169 23.22 -1.51 -19.75
N GLN A 170 23.52 -0.49 -20.55
CA GLN A 170 23.41 0.91 -20.14
C GLN A 170 21.99 1.24 -19.68
N ALA A 171 20.98 0.88 -20.47
CA ALA A 171 19.58 1.12 -20.13
C ALA A 171 19.13 0.39 -18.83
N ILE A 172 19.64 -0.82 -18.58
CA ILE A 172 19.38 -1.56 -17.33
C ILE A 172 20.02 -0.83 -16.14
N VAL A 173 21.27 -0.38 -16.27
CA VAL A 173 21.97 0.34 -15.21
C VAL A 173 21.24 1.65 -14.87
N GLU A 174 20.90 2.45 -15.88
CA GLU A 174 20.18 3.71 -15.70
C GLU A 174 18.83 3.51 -15.00
N ARG A 175 18.05 2.52 -15.43
CA ARG A 175 16.76 2.19 -14.80
C ARG A 175 16.93 1.75 -13.34
N ASN A 176 17.93 0.91 -13.05
CA ASN A 176 18.18 0.45 -11.69
C ASN A 176 18.66 1.59 -10.77
N ASP A 177 19.49 2.49 -11.29
CA ASP A 177 19.93 3.68 -10.57
C ASP A 177 18.75 4.62 -10.25
N GLU A 178 17.82 4.79 -11.19
CA GLU A 178 16.57 5.51 -10.98
C GLU A 178 15.71 4.91 -9.87
N ILE A 179 15.47 3.59 -9.92
CA ILE A 179 14.70 2.86 -8.90
C ILE A 179 15.38 3.02 -7.53
N TYR A 180 16.71 2.91 -7.47
CA TYR A 180 17.47 3.08 -6.25
C TYR A 180 17.39 4.50 -5.68
N ARG A 181 17.47 5.55 -6.52
CA ARG A 181 17.27 6.94 -6.08
C ARG A 181 15.87 7.14 -5.50
N CYS A 182 14.85 6.66 -6.21
CA CYS A 182 13.46 6.68 -5.74
C CYS A 182 13.31 5.98 -4.37
N GLN A 183 13.89 4.80 -4.21
CA GLN A 183 13.88 4.08 -2.93
C GLN A 183 14.52 4.92 -1.81
N ARG A 184 15.70 5.51 -2.07
CA ARG A 184 16.42 6.31 -1.08
C ARG A 184 15.60 7.53 -0.65
N GLU A 185 15.05 8.24 -1.62
CA GLU A 185 14.26 9.44 -1.36
C GLU A 185 12.96 9.12 -0.60
N MET A 186 12.26 8.03 -0.95
CA MET A 186 11.10 7.56 -0.18
C MET A 186 11.46 7.23 1.28
N LYS A 187 12.62 6.62 1.53
CA LYS A 187 13.09 6.34 2.89
C LYS A 187 13.44 7.63 3.65
N GLU A 188 14.05 8.60 2.99
CA GLU A 188 14.35 9.91 3.56
C GLU A 188 13.06 10.67 3.91
N GLN A 189 12.10 10.74 2.99
CA GLN A 189 10.79 11.34 3.22
C GLN A 189 10.07 10.65 4.39
N LEU A 190 10.04 9.32 4.40
CA LEU A 190 9.46 8.54 5.50
C LEU A 190 10.12 8.87 6.84
N SER A 191 11.42 9.13 6.88
CA SER A 191 12.12 9.50 8.12
C SER A 191 11.75 10.89 8.65
N LEU A 192 11.31 11.80 7.77
CA LEU A 192 10.96 13.18 8.11
C LEU A 192 9.53 13.33 8.64
N LEU A 193 8.65 12.34 8.47
CA LEU A 193 7.26 12.40 8.91
C LEU A 193 7.17 12.41 10.45
N PRO A 194 6.63 13.47 11.09
CA PRO A 194 6.64 13.58 12.54
C PRO A 194 5.57 12.75 13.26
N THR A 195 4.44 12.44 12.62
CA THR A 195 3.30 11.80 13.30
C THR A 195 2.99 10.37 12.82
N LEU A 196 2.33 9.58 13.68
CA LEU A 196 1.90 8.22 13.36
C LEU A 196 0.92 8.18 12.18
N ASP A 197 -0.01 9.13 12.10
CA ASP A 197 -1.01 9.20 11.04
C ASP A 197 -0.36 9.50 9.69
N GLU A 198 0.61 10.42 9.64
CA GLU A 198 1.37 10.71 8.42
C GLU A 198 2.18 9.51 7.97
N VAL A 199 2.88 8.83 8.89
CA VAL A 199 3.62 7.59 8.59
C VAL A 199 2.68 6.52 8.04
N ARG A 200 1.48 6.37 8.61
CA ARG A 200 0.48 5.41 8.12
C ARG A 200 -0.16 5.84 6.81
N ALA A 201 -0.24 7.13 6.52
CA ALA A 201 -0.75 7.66 5.26
C ALA A 201 0.26 7.58 4.11
N PHE A 202 1.56 7.45 4.40
CA PHE A 202 2.60 7.28 3.38
C PHE A 202 2.31 6.09 2.45
N ARG A 203 2.50 6.28 1.14
CA ARG A 203 2.30 5.25 0.10
C ARG A 203 3.51 5.20 -0.83
N PRO A 204 4.22 4.06 -0.92
CA PRO A 204 5.31 3.90 -1.88
C PRO A 204 4.82 4.07 -3.32
N GLY A 205 5.52 4.89 -4.11
CA GLY A 205 5.18 5.14 -5.52
C GLY A 205 3.86 5.88 -5.78
N GLY A 206 3.17 6.36 -4.73
CA GLY A 206 1.90 7.09 -4.87
C GLY A 206 2.07 8.60 -4.91
N PHE A 207 1.07 9.28 -5.47
CA PHE A 207 0.90 10.74 -5.40
C PHE A 207 0.65 11.17 -3.94
N ALA A 208 1.66 11.68 -3.26
CA ALA A 208 1.42 12.52 -2.10
C ALA A 208 1.10 13.94 -2.58
N PRO A 209 -0.04 14.57 -2.22
CA PRO A 209 -0.45 15.89 -2.72
C PRO A 209 0.41 17.06 -2.19
N ILE A 210 1.51 16.79 -1.50
CA ILE A 210 2.33 17.80 -0.80
C ILE A 210 3.72 17.97 -1.41
N PHE A 211 4.20 17.07 -2.27
CA PHE A 211 5.56 17.14 -2.85
C PHE A 211 5.62 16.51 -4.26
N PRO A 212 6.59 16.91 -5.12
CA PRO A 212 6.58 16.57 -6.53
C PRO A 212 6.77 15.07 -6.80
N ASP A 213 6.33 14.72 -8.00
CA ASP A 213 6.11 13.41 -8.60
C ASP A 213 7.41 12.62 -8.92
N ILE A 214 8.27 12.40 -7.93
CA ILE A 214 9.66 11.92 -8.11
C ILE A 214 9.77 10.60 -8.89
N CYS A 215 8.76 9.72 -8.79
CA CYS A 215 8.72 8.44 -9.47
C CYS A 215 7.60 8.36 -10.51
N TYR A 216 7.04 9.49 -10.93
CA TYR A 216 5.98 9.56 -11.95
C TYR A 216 6.36 8.79 -13.20
N HIS A 217 7.59 9.02 -13.68
CA HIS A 217 8.05 8.47 -14.94
C HIS A 217 8.21 6.94 -14.85
N LEU A 218 8.52 6.38 -13.68
CA LEU A 218 8.56 4.92 -13.50
C LEU A 218 7.15 4.28 -13.56
N THR A 219 6.10 5.05 -13.26
CA THR A 219 4.71 4.57 -13.23
C THR A 219 3.85 5.04 -14.41
N HIS A 220 4.25 6.09 -15.12
CA HIS A 220 3.50 6.78 -16.17
C HIS A 220 4.32 7.05 -17.45
N TYR A 221 5.60 6.70 -17.50
CA TYR A 221 6.30 6.62 -18.78
C TYR A 221 5.76 5.42 -19.57
N LYS A 222 5.30 5.75 -20.77
CA LYS A 222 4.51 4.92 -21.68
C LYS A 222 5.03 3.46 -21.75
N PRO A 223 4.19 2.45 -21.47
CA PRO A 223 4.52 1.09 -21.86
C PRO A 223 4.44 1.04 -23.39
N ALA A 224 5.55 0.76 -24.06
CA ALA A 224 5.49 -0.08 -25.26
C ALA A 224 5.43 -1.54 -24.79
N ALA A 225 4.40 -1.84 -24.01
CA ALA A 225 4.01 -3.17 -23.59
C ALA A 225 2.48 -3.16 -23.60
N ALA A 226 1.91 -3.33 -24.79
CA ALA A 226 0.56 -3.82 -24.91
C ALA A 226 0.66 -5.35 -24.88
N ASP A 227 0.31 -5.93 -23.74
CA ASP A 227 0.06 -7.37 -23.64
C ASP A 227 -1.04 -7.76 -24.62
N ILE A 228 -0.78 -8.63 -25.60
CA ILE A 228 -1.82 -9.52 -26.16
C ILE A 228 -1.20 -10.88 -26.54
N PRO A 229 -1.79 -12.02 -26.08
CA PRO A 229 -1.42 -13.36 -26.51
C PRO A 229 -1.68 -13.61 -28.00
N VAL A 230 -1.01 -14.64 -28.53
CA VAL A 230 -1.14 -15.18 -29.88
C VAL A 230 -2.62 -15.42 -30.27
N ALA A 231 -3.08 -14.75 -31.34
CA ALA A 231 -3.76 -15.28 -32.53
C ALA A 231 -4.76 -14.26 -33.14
N SER A 232 -4.67 -14.09 -34.47
CA SER A 232 -5.80 -13.86 -35.40
C SER A 232 -6.31 -12.42 -35.66
N ASP A 233 -5.95 -11.92 -36.86
CA ASP A 233 -6.72 -11.17 -37.88
C ASP A 233 -7.47 -9.83 -37.60
N ASN A 234 -6.82 -8.75 -38.06
CA ASN A 234 -7.33 -7.53 -38.73
C ASN A 234 -8.09 -6.41 -37.92
N PRO A 235 -7.99 -5.12 -38.32
CA PRO A 235 -8.00 -3.95 -37.43
C PRO A 235 -9.25 -3.03 -37.52
N ALA A 236 -9.46 -2.18 -36.51
CA ALA A 236 -10.03 -0.82 -36.67
C ALA A 236 -9.93 0.07 -35.40
N HIS A 237 -9.29 1.23 -35.58
CA HIS A 237 -9.57 2.56 -35.01
C HIS A 237 -9.66 2.81 -33.50
N TYR A 238 -8.62 3.48 -32.96
CA TYR A 238 -8.72 4.34 -31.77
C TYR A 238 -8.41 5.80 -32.13
N ALA A 239 -9.44 6.54 -32.56
CA ALA A 239 -9.41 8.01 -32.69
C ALA A 239 -10.25 8.73 -31.61
N ASP A 240 -10.86 8.00 -30.67
CA ASP A 240 -11.84 8.57 -29.72
C ASP A 240 -11.30 8.92 -28.32
N ALA A 241 -10.04 8.61 -27.99
CA ALA A 241 -9.51 8.88 -26.65
C ALA A 241 -9.05 10.34 -26.41
N ILE A 242 -8.90 11.15 -27.46
CA ILE A 242 -8.31 12.51 -27.35
C ILE A 242 -9.36 13.59 -27.00
N ARG A 243 -10.67 13.33 -27.17
CA ARG A 243 -11.70 14.37 -26.96
C ARG A 243 -12.13 14.61 -25.51
N TYR A 244 -11.77 13.76 -24.55
CA TYR A 244 -12.35 13.84 -23.19
C TYR A 244 -11.62 14.78 -22.22
N ASN A 245 -10.33 15.13 -22.44
CA ASN A 245 -9.52 15.82 -21.43
C ASN A 245 -9.26 17.34 -21.66
N ALA A 246 -9.90 17.98 -22.64
CA ALA A 246 -9.54 19.36 -23.03
C ALA A 246 -10.59 20.46 -22.69
N ARG A 247 -11.42 20.30 -21.65
CA ARG A 247 -12.26 21.40 -21.11
C ARG A 247 -12.34 21.35 -19.57
N THR A 248 -11.40 22.02 -18.90
CA THR A 248 -11.31 22.40 -17.47
C THR A 248 -12.42 23.40 -17.04
N PRO A 249 -12.58 23.90 -15.77
CA PRO A 249 -11.73 23.82 -14.55
C PRO A 249 -12.46 23.61 -13.18
N LEU A 250 -11.69 23.42 -12.09
CA LEU A 250 -12.12 23.59 -10.69
C LEU A 250 -12.11 25.08 -10.30
N GLN A 251 -13.28 25.69 -10.05
CA GLN A 251 -13.41 26.97 -9.34
C GLN A 251 -14.70 26.99 -8.52
N GLY A 252 -14.55 26.91 -7.19
CA GLY A 252 -15.59 27.23 -6.24
C GLY A 252 -15.21 28.48 -5.45
N SER A 253 -15.77 29.63 -5.82
CA SER A 253 -16.00 30.73 -4.87
C SER A 253 -17.23 31.55 -5.31
N LEU A 254 -18.15 31.69 -4.34
CA LEU A 254 -19.19 32.71 -4.20
C LEU A 254 -20.48 32.62 -5.04
N LEU A 255 -21.48 32.04 -4.36
CA LEU A 255 -22.92 32.37 -4.22
C LEU A 255 -23.73 32.98 -5.40
N PRO A 256 -24.96 32.49 -5.64
CA PRO A 256 -25.85 32.99 -6.68
C PRO A 256 -26.71 34.13 -6.14
N LEU A 257 -26.79 35.27 -6.84
CA LEU A 257 -27.93 36.18 -6.81
C LEU A 257 -27.69 37.30 -7.82
N THR A 258 -28.35 37.22 -8.99
CA THR A 258 -29.30 38.22 -9.53
C THR A 258 -29.68 37.88 -10.97
N ARG A 259 -30.89 37.31 -11.11
CA ARG A 259 -32.02 37.79 -11.94
C ARG A 259 -31.70 38.80 -13.06
N LEU A 260 -32.02 38.46 -14.32
CA LEU A 260 -32.97 39.10 -15.26
C LEU A 260 -32.56 38.80 -16.73
N VAL A 261 -33.37 38.04 -17.48
CA VAL A 261 -34.45 38.46 -18.42
C VAL A 261 -33.96 38.65 -19.86
N TRP A 262 -34.55 37.86 -20.76
CA TRP A 262 -35.08 38.32 -22.05
C TRP A 262 -36.62 38.25 -21.89
N ALA A 263 -37.46 39.20 -22.29
CA ALA A 263 -37.59 39.87 -23.59
C ALA A 263 -36.39 40.64 -24.13
#